data_AF-A0A951JC83-F1
#
_entry.id   AF-A0A951JC83-F1
#
_cell.length_a   1.000
_cell.length_b   1.000
_cell.length_c   1.000
_cell.angle_alpha   90.00
_cell.angle_beta   90.00
_cell.angle_gamma   90.00
#
_symmetry.space_group_name_H-M   'P 1'
#
loop_
_entity.id
_entity.type
_entity.pdbx_description
1 polymer ?
#
loop_
_entity_poly.entity_id
_entity_poly.type
_entity_poly.pdbx_seq_one_letter_code
_entity_poly.pdbx_strand_id
1 'polypeptide(L)'
;MHVYLRDEPVDLEMREVEPEGLLSDDSALIPVAFYADGNESPSFRAFLPPETIVILHQVIRGPVRLGLMAEEPEEPDKEIQAMVGLTIPVEALPPGMVADEAEESEHEAEPWQAGGGTEAWKGDDADDDDERPRTVMLAFAPLVRIKRRHPADFAEELADLLESALSGATKPSLEARVERMLGL
;
A
#
# COMPACT_ATOMS: atom_id res chain seq x y z
N MET A 1 5.40 -8.80 -9.42
CA MET A 1 4.96 -7.78 -8.45
C MET A 1 5.75 -6.50 -8.72
N HIS A 2 5.04 -5.39 -8.91
CA HIS A 2 5.61 -4.06 -9.19
C HIS A 2 5.33 -3.14 -8.00
N VAL A 3 6.29 -2.27 -7.72
CA VAL A 3 6.18 -1.24 -6.68
C VAL A 3 6.33 0.12 -7.33
N TYR A 4 5.36 0.99 -7.11
CA TYR A 4 5.42 2.41 -7.45
C TYR A 4 5.53 3.21 -6.16
N LEU A 5 6.49 4.13 -6.08
CA LEU A 5 6.65 5.04 -4.96
C LEU A 5 6.39 6.46 -5.45
N ARG A 6 5.50 7.18 -4.76
CA ARG A 6 5.26 8.59 -5.02
C ARG A 6 6.38 9.42 -4.39
N ASP A 7 6.99 10.28 -5.18
CA ASP A 7 8.06 11.16 -4.70
C ASP A 7 7.55 12.24 -3.75
N GLU A 8 6.39 12.81 -4.10
CA GLU A 8 5.75 13.86 -3.31
C GLU A 8 5.08 13.27 -2.06
N PRO A 9 5.32 13.84 -0.87
CA PRO A 9 4.60 13.45 0.33
C PRO A 9 3.14 13.96 0.27
N VAL A 10 2.27 13.31 1.03
CA VAL A 10 0.83 13.57 1.12
C VAL A 10 0.46 13.85 2.56
N ASP A 11 -0.36 14.87 2.80
CA ASP A 11 -0.99 15.06 4.10
C ASP A 11 -2.15 14.07 4.24
N LEU A 12 -1.91 12.98 4.96
CA LEU A 12 -2.89 11.92 5.12
C LEU A 12 -3.61 12.07 6.46
N GLU A 13 -4.93 12.01 6.45
CA GLU A 13 -5.72 11.88 7.67
C GLU A 13 -6.42 10.52 7.69
N MET A 14 -6.39 9.86 8.84
CA MET A 14 -7.02 8.56 9.06
C MET A 14 -8.19 8.71 10.04
N ARG A 15 -9.37 8.21 9.67
CA ARG A 15 -10.58 8.24 10.51
C ARG A 15 -11.26 6.87 10.53
N GLU A 16 -11.62 6.40 11.70
CA GLU A 16 -12.56 5.28 11.83
C GLU A 16 -13.93 5.72 11.31
N VAL A 17 -14.61 4.83 10.58
CA VAL A 17 -15.91 5.11 9.94
C VAL A 17 -16.88 3.97 10.17
N GLU A 18 -18.17 4.20 9.98
CA GLU A 18 -19.13 3.09 10.00
C GLU A 18 -18.89 2.15 8.81
N PRO A 19 -19.05 0.82 9.00
CA PRO A 19 -19.01 -0.13 7.89
C PRO A 19 -20.27 0.09 7.02
N GLU A 20 -20.16 0.93 6.00
CA GLU A 20 -21.22 1.20 5.02
C GLU A 20 -21.53 -0.05 4.17
N GLY A 21 -22.22 -1.03 4.74
CA GLY A 21 -22.64 -2.26 4.05
C GLY A 21 -21.54 -3.32 3.83
N LEU A 22 -20.32 -3.04 4.27
CA LEU A 22 -19.20 -3.98 4.25
C LEU A 22 -19.22 -4.79 5.56
N LEU A 23 -19.95 -5.91 5.56
CA LEU A 23 -19.91 -6.88 6.65
C LEU A 23 -18.61 -7.67 6.57
N SER A 24 -17.68 -7.41 7.50
CA SER A 24 -16.63 -8.38 7.79
C SER A 24 -17.17 -9.33 8.86
N ASP A 25 -17.24 -10.63 8.56
CA ASP A 25 -17.52 -11.67 9.57
C ASP A 25 -16.39 -11.77 10.62
N ASP A 26 -15.25 -11.14 10.33
CA ASP A 26 -14.11 -11.03 11.23
C ASP A 26 -14.24 -9.81 12.15
N SER A 27 -14.77 -10.05 13.34
CA SER A 27 -15.04 -9.02 14.37
C SER A 27 -13.82 -8.22 14.85
N ALA A 28 -12.61 -8.59 14.40
CA ALA A 28 -11.37 -7.94 14.80
C ALA A 28 -10.97 -6.75 13.89
N LEU A 29 -11.50 -6.65 12.67
CA LEU A 29 -11.08 -5.61 11.73
C LEU A 29 -11.93 -4.34 11.87
N ILE A 30 -11.25 -3.20 11.93
CA ILE A 30 -11.88 -1.89 12.08
C ILE A 30 -11.94 -1.20 10.71
N PRO A 31 -13.13 -0.76 10.26
CA PRO A 31 -13.29 0.05 9.05
C PRO A 31 -12.69 1.44 9.22
N VAL A 32 -11.80 1.80 8.31
CA VAL A 32 -11.04 3.05 8.32
C VAL A 32 -11.12 3.72 6.94
N ALA A 33 -11.27 5.04 6.95
CA ALA A 33 -11.19 5.88 5.76
C ALA A 33 -9.97 6.81 5.85
N PHE A 34 -9.35 7.04 4.70
CA PHE A 34 -8.20 7.91 4.56
C PHE A 34 -8.53 9.10 3.66
N TYR A 35 -8.11 10.28 4.08
CA TYR A 35 -8.36 11.55 3.40
C TYR A 35 -7.01 12.18 3.08
N ALA A 36 -6.67 12.28 1.79
CA ALA A 36 -5.47 12.98 1.34
C ALA A 36 -5.73 14.49 1.22
N ASP A 37 -4.75 15.29 1.60
CA ASP A 37 -4.65 16.74 1.36
C ASP A 37 -5.92 17.54 1.74
N GLY A 38 -6.61 17.10 2.80
CA GLY A 38 -7.82 17.75 3.30
C GLY A 38 -9.08 17.52 2.47
N ASN A 39 -9.11 16.49 1.63
CA ASN A 39 -10.30 16.13 0.86
C ASN A 39 -11.54 15.92 1.74
N GLU A 40 -12.69 16.34 1.23
CA GLU A 40 -13.99 16.10 1.90
C GLU A 40 -14.47 14.65 1.75
N SER A 41 -14.08 13.99 0.66
CA SER A 41 -14.37 12.59 0.38
C SER A 41 -13.15 11.70 0.64
N PRO A 42 -13.35 10.46 1.12
CA PRO A 42 -12.23 9.57 1.37
C PRO A 42 -11.53 9.19 0.07
N SER A 43 -10.20 9.27 0.08
CA SER A 43 -9.31 8.85 -1.01
C SER A 43 -9.31 7.33 -1.16
N PHE A 44 -9.27 6.60 -0.04
CA PHE A 44 -9.40 5.14 0.01
C PHE A 44 -9.92 4.68 1.37
N ARG A 45 -10.37 3.43 1.43
CA ARG A 45 -10.93 2.78 2.61
C ARG A 45 -10.27 1.43 2.83
N ALA A 46 -10.14 1.02 4.08
CA ALA A 46 -9.55 -0.25 4.46
C ALA A 46 -10.23 -0.85 5.69
N PHE A 47 -10.11 -2.15 5.85
CA PHE A 47 -10.37 -2.86 7.10
C PHE A 47 -9.04 -3.23 7.72
N LEU A 48 -8.75 -2.68 8.88
CA LEU A 48 -7.43 -2.79 9.50
C LEU A 48 -7.50 -3.46 10.87
N PRO A 49 -6.51 -4.30 11.20
CA PRO A 49 -6.32 -4.75 12.57
C PRO A 49 -6.04 -3.57 13.52
N PRO A 50 -6.48 -3.60 14.78
CA PRO A 50 -6.26 -2.53 15.75
C PRO A 50 -4.78 -2.17 15.92
N GLU A 51 -3.89 -3.17 15.91
CA GLU A 51 -2.45 -2.98 15.97
C GLU A 51 -1.90 -2.16 14.80
N THR A 52 -2.46 -2.35 13.61
CA THR A 52 -2.06 -1.57 12.41
C THR A 52 -2.52 -0.12 12.54
N ILE A 53 -3.71 0.12 13.09
CA ILE A 53 -4.22 1.48 13.36
C ILE A 53 -3.33 2.22 14.35
N VAL A 54 -2.85 1.55 15.39
CA VAL A 54 -1.93 2.15 16.37
C VAL A 54 -0.62 2.58 15.69
N ILE A 55 -0.05 1.74 14.81
CA ILE A 55 1.16 2.09 14.05
C ILE A 55 0.89 3.28 13.13
N LEU A 56 -0.21 3.24 12.37
CA LEU A 56 -0.56 4.32 11.44
C LEU A 56 -0.78 5.64 12.18
N HIS A 57 -1.40 5.66 13.36
CA HIS A 57 -1.50 6.88 14.18
C HIS A 57 -0.14 7.41 14.68
N GLN A 58 0.86 6.54 14.87
CA GLN A 58 2.20 6.97 15.26
C GLN A 58 2.97 7.56 14.07
N VAL A 59 2.76 7.02 12.88
CA VAL A 59 3.49 7.42 11.67
C VAL A 59 2.83 8.61 10.96
N ILE A 60 1.50 8.66 10.92
CA ILE A 60 0.72 9.75 10.32
C ILE A 60 0.65 10.92 11.31
N ARG A 61 1.79 11.60 11.48
CA ARG A 61 1.90 12.85 12.29
C ARG A 61 2.22 14.08 11.44
N GLY A 62 2.39 13.89 10.14
CA GLY A 62 2.70 14.91 9.15
C GLY A 62 2.67 14.30 7.75
N PRO A 63 3.23 15.00 6.74
CA PRO A 63 3.25 14.51 5.37
C PRO A 63 3.98 13.16 5.24
N VAL A 64 3.35 12.18 4.60
CA VAL A 64 3.86 10.81 4.44
C VAL A 64 4.06 10.46 2.97
N ARG A 65 5.03 9.58 2.68
CA ARG A 65 5.22 9.05 1.32
C ARG A 65 4.36 7.81 1.11
N LEU A 66 3.65 7.78 -0.01
CA LEU A 66 2.77 6.69 -0.39
C LEU A 66 3.33 5.94 -1.60
N GLY A 67 2.89 4.70 -1.76
CA GLY A 67 3.20 3.87 -2.91
C GLY A 67 2.10 2.88 -3.20
N LEU A 68 2.24 2.16 -4.32
CA LEU A 68 1.40 1.03 -4.70
C LEU A 68 2.24 -0.22 -4.87
N MET A 69 1.76 -1.33 -4.32
CA MET A 69 2.17 -2.68 -4.71
C MET A 69 1.09 -3.27 -5.61
N ALA A 70 1.43 -3.69 -6.82
CA ALA A 70 0.48 -4.31 -7.72
C ALA A 70 1.09 -5.49 -8.48
N GLU A 71 0.26 -6.43 -8.87
CA GLU A 71 0.62 -7.44 -9.84
C GLU A 71 0.21 -6.98 -11.23
N GLU A 72 1.14 -7.02 -12.19
CA GLU A 72 0.78 -6.72 -13.58
C GLU A 72 -0.06 -7.88 -14.13
N PRO A 73 -1.28 -7.62 -14.61
CA PRO A 73 -2.10 -8.69 -15.14
C PRO A 73 -1.53 -9.17 -16.49
N GLU A 74 -1.57 -10.49 -16.70
CA GLU A 74 -1.10 -11.13 -17.94
C GLU A 74 -1.87 -10.66 -19.19
N GLU A 75 -3.11 -10.22 -19.03
CA GLU A 75 -3.96 -9.74 -20.11
C GLU A 75 -4.26 -8.24 -19.95
N PRO A 76 -4.25 -7.46 -21.05
CA PRO A 76 -4.47 -6.02 -21.01
C PRO A 76 -5.88 -5.62 -20.57
N ASP A 77 -6.87 -6.52 -20.67
CA ASP A 77 -8.27 -6.24 -20.31
C ASP A 77 -8.60 -6.63 -18.85
N LYS A 78 -7.65 -7.24 -18.14
CA LYS A 78 -7.82 -7.64 -16.75
C LYS A 78 -7.67 -6.44 -15.80
N GLU A 79 -8.39 -6.53 -14.69
CA GLU A 79 -8.33 -5.52 -13.63
C GLU A 79 -6.95 -5.50 -12.95
N ILE A 80 -6.53 -4.32 -12.51
CA ILE A 80 -5.34 -4.17 -11.69
C ILE A 80 -5.77 -4.23 -10.24
N GLN A 81 -5.13 -5.12 -9.49
CA GLN A 81 -5.26 -5.21 -8.05
C GLN A 81 -3.99 -4.65 -7.43
N ALA A 82 -4.15 -3.58 -6.66
CA ALA A 82 -3.07 -2.87 -6.01
C ALA A 82 -3.34 -2.71 -4.51
N MET A 83 -2.27 -2.57 -3.74
CA MET A 83 -2.30 -2.23 -2.33
C MET A 83 -1.55 -0.92 -2.14
N VAL A 84 -2.22 0.09 -1.58
CA VAL A 84 -1.60 1.31 -1.09
C VAL A 84 -0.71 0.95 0.08
N GLY A 85 0.53 1.40 -0.02
CA GLY A 85 1.52 1.30 1.02
C GLY A 85 1.97 2.66 1.51
N LEU A 86 2.30 2.74 2.79
CA LEU A 86 2.96 3.89 3.39
C LEU A 86 4.44 3.56 3.59
N THR A 87 5.32 4.45 3.14
CA THR A 87 6.77 4.27 3.29
C THR A 87 7.20 4.82 4.63
N ILE A 88 7.75 3.94 5.48
CA ILE A 88 8.15 4.25 6.85
C ILE A 88 9.68 4.08 6.93
N PRO A 89 10.43 5.09 7.39
CA PRO A 89 11.83 4.91 7.77
C PRO A 89 11.91 3.87 8.91
N VAL A 90 12.84 2.91 8.81
CA VAL A 90 13.00 1.83 9.80
C VAL A 90 13.23 2.39 11.20
N GLU A 91 13.90 3.53 11.31
CA GLU A 91 14.21 4.21 12.57
C GLU A 91 12.96 4.78 13.26
N ALA A 92 11.87 4.96 12.51
CA ALA A 92 10.58 5.42 13.02
C ALA A 92 9.66 4.27 13.46
N LEU A 93 10.01 3.01 13.16
CA LEU A 93 9.25 1.85 13.60
C LEU A 93 9.57 1.50 15.06
N PRO A 94 8.58 1.03 15.84
CA PRO A 94 8.86 0.58 17.20
C PRO A 94 9.81 -0.64 17.17
N PRO A 95 10.69 -0.76 18.18
CA PRO A 95 11.68 -1.83 18.24
C PRO A 95 10.99 -3.21 18.23
N GLY A 96 11.45 -4.11 17.35
CA GLY A 96 10.89 -5.45 17.15
C GLY A 96 9.88 -5.61 16.00
N MET A 97 9.54 -4.54 15.26
CA MET A 97 8.72 -4.66 14.03
C MET A 97 9.51 -4.94 12.77
N VAL A 98 10.80 -4.61 12.76
CA VAL A 98 11.72 -5.02 11.72
C VAL A 98 12.53 -6.14 12.32
N ALA A 99 12.61 -7.28 11.63
CA ALA A 99 13.54 -8.32 12.02
C ALA A 99 14.95 -7.69 11.96
N ASP A 100 15.56 -7.47 13.13
CA ASP A 100 16.99 -7.27 13.18
C ASP A 100 17.60 -8.45 12.42
N GLU A 101 18.47 -8.18 11.46
CA GLU A 101 19.24 -9.19 10.74
C GLU A 101 20.14 -9.89 11.76
N ALA A 102 19.54 -10.80 12.53
CA ALA A 102 20.19 -11.65 13.48
C ALA A 102 20.90 -12.73 12.68
N GLU A 103 22.22 -12.55 12.59
CA GLU A 103 23.27 -13.55 12.43
C GLU A 103 22.81 -14.90 11.84
N GLU A 104 23.29 -15.17 10.62
CA GLU A 104 23.38 -16.47 9.95
C GLU A 104 23.24 -17.66 10.91
N SER A 105 22.00 -18.09 11.12
CA SER A 105 21.69 -19.30 11.86
C SER A 105 20.96 -20.21 10.89
N GLU A 106 21.64 -21.27 10.49
CA GLU A 106 21.24 -22.31 9.53
C GLU A 106 19.98 -23.07 10.01
N HIS A 107 18.84 -22.41 10.11
CA HIS A 107 17.55 -23.02 10.40
C HIS A 107 16.62 -22.81 9.21
N GLU A 108 16.15 -23.94 8.69
CA GLU A 108 15.27 -24.13 7.55
C GLU A 108 14.25 -22.99 7.41
N ALA A 109 14.53 -22.07 6.48
CA ALA A 109 13.65 -20.95 6.15
C ALA A 109 12.35 -21.49 5.54
N GLU A 110 11.25 -21.34 6.27
CA GLU A 110 9.91 -21.63 5.76
C GLU A 110 9.55 -20.67 4.61
N PRO A 111 8.76 -21.10 3.60
CA PRO A 111 8.59 -20.39 2.33
C PRO A 111 7.98 -18.98 2.42
N TRP A 112 7.38 -18.62 3.56
CA TRP A 112 6.88 -17.27 3.83
C TRP A 112 7.98 -16.29 4.27
N GLN A 113 9.18 -16.78 4.57
CA GLN A 113 10.40 -15.99 4.81
C GLN A 113 11.18 -15.69 3.51
N ALA A 114 10.80 -16.28 2.37
CA ALA A 114 11.48 -16.10 1.09
C ALA A 114 11.06 -14.82 0.33
N GLY A 115 10.20 -13.98 0.92
CA GLY A 115 9.73 -12.74 0.31
C GLY A 115 10.60 -11.54 0.66
N GLY A 116 11.73 -11.38 -0.03
CA GLY A 116 12.35 -10.06 -0.21
C GLY A 116 13.63 -9.76 0.57
N GLY A 117 14.62 -10.65 0.52
CA GLY A 117 16.01 -10.23 0.67
C GLY A 117 16.39 -9.31 -0.50
N THR A 118 16.78 -8.06 -0.21
CA THR A 118 17.14 -7.03 -1.20
C THR A 118 18.54 -7.21 -1.81
N GLU A 119 19.16 -8.38 -1.64
CA GLU A 119 20.53 -8.66 -2.13
C GLU A 119 20.61 -9.01 -3.62
N ALA A 120 19.49 -9.30 -4.29
CA ALA A 120 19.52 -9.72 -5.70
C ALA A 120 19.84 -8.59 -6.71
N TRP A 121 20.05 -7.35 -6.27
CA TRP A 121 20.17 -6.17 -7.16
C TRP A 121 21.50 -5.44 -7.12
N LYS A 122 22.49 -5.88 -6.32
CA LYS A 122 23.82 -5.26 -6.35
C LYS A 122 24.66 -5.87 -7.46
N GLY A 123 24.39 -5.40 -8.68
CA GLY A 123 25.39 -5.37 -9.73
C GLY A 123 26.63 -4.66 -9.22
N ASP A 124 27.76 -5.24 -9.59
CA ASP A 124 29.13 -4.79 -9.35
C ASP A 124 29.29 -3.27 -9.57
N ASP A 125 30.21 -2.69 -8.81
CA ASP A 125 30.73 -1.32 -8.84
C ASP A 125 30.09 -0.23 -7.94
N ALA A 126 31.01 0.34 -7.16
CA ALA A 126 31.06 1.66 -6.53
C ALA A 126 30.58 1.79 -5.07
N ASP A 127 31.59 1.90 -4.19
CA ASP A 127 31.59 2.69 -2.97
C ASP A 127 30.74 3.97 -3.10
N ASP A 128 29.66 4.05 -2.32
CA ASP A 128 29.16 5.32 -1.81
C ASP A 128 28.56 5.07 -0.42
N ASP A 129 29.30 5.55 0.57
CA ASP A 129 29.05 5.52 2.01
C ASP A 129 28.03 6.63 2.37
N ASP A 130 26.90 6.65 1.66
CA ASP A 130 25.72 7.45 1.99
C ASP A 130 24.67 6.47 2.53
N GLU A 131 24.61 6.38 3.86
CA GLU A 131 23.69 5.55 4.63
C GLU A 131 22.25 6.02 4.37
N ARG A 132 21.69 5.65 3.21
CA ARG A 132 20.30 5.96 2.86
C ARG A 132 19.42 5.30 3.93
N PRO A 133 18.51 6.05 4.58
CA PRO A 133 17.67 5.51 5.63
C PRO A 133 16.91 4.31 5.07
N ARG A 134 17.02 3.16 5.76
CA ARG A 134 16.32 1.94 5.33
C ARG A 134 14.82 2.23 5.45
N THR A 135 14.04 1.98 4.41
CA THR A 135 12.60 2.21 4.42
C THR A 135 11.82 0.92 4.23
N VAL A 136 10.76 0.73 4.99
CA VAL A 136 9.80 -0.38 4.86
C VAL A 136 8.48 0.17 4.31
N MET A 137 7.80 -0.60 3.47
CA MET A 137 6.47 -0.25 3.00
C MET A 137 5.41 -1.07 3.73
N LEU A 138 4.55 -0.38 4.48
CA LEU A 138 3.39 -0.99 5.14
C LEU A 138 2.20 -0.92 4.19
N ALA A 139 1.78 -2.05 3.60
CA ALA A 139 0.56 -2.14 2.80
C ALA A 139 -0.68 -2.11 3.71
N PHE A 140 -1.68 -1.30 3.38
CA PHE A 140 -2.84 -1.16 4.26
C PHE A 140 -4.19 -0.95 3.55
N ALA A 141 -4.25 -0.41 2.33
CA ALA A 141 -5.53 -0.18 1.66
C ALA A 141 -5.58 -0.79 0.25
N PRO A 142 -6.58 -1.62 -0.08
CA PRO A 142 -6.72 -2.13 -1.44
C PRO A 142 -7.22 -1.06 -2.40
N LEU A 143 -6.69 -1.07 -3.62
CA LEU A 143 -7.17 -0.30 -4.76
C LEU A 143 -7.34 -1.21 -5.96
N VAL A 144 -8.39 -0.94 -6.74
CA VAL A 144 -8.69 -1.71 -7.94
C VAL A 144 -8.96 -0.78 -9.09
N ARG A 145 -8.36 -1.08 -10.25
CA ARG A 145 -8.69 -0.44 -11.51
C ARG A 145 -9.27 -1.45 -12.49
N ILE A 146 -10.55 -1.26 -12.82
CA ILE A 146 -11.29 -2.14 -13.72
C ILE A 146 -10.97 -1.84 -15.20
N LYS A 147 -10.78 -0.57 -15.55
CA LYS A 147 -10.48 -0.14 -16.92
C LYS A 147 -9.14 0.56 -16.95
N ARG A 148 -8.15 -0.08 -17.58
CA ARG A 148 -6.80 0.45 -17.80
C ARG A 148 -6.84 1.66 -18.74
N ARG A 149 -5.99 2.65 -18.46
CA ARG A 149 -5.81 3.86 -19.29
C ARG A 149 -4.51 3.82 -20.08
N HIS A 150 -3.48 3.20 -19.51
CA HIS A 150 -2.12 3.05 -20.00
C HIS A 150 -1.74 1.56 -20.05
N PRO A 151 -2.40 0.74 -20.91
CA PRO A 151 -2.13 -0.71 -20.96
C PRO A 151 -0.72 -1.08 -21.43
N ALA A 152 0.00 -0.15 -22.06
CA ALA A 152 1.37 -0.33 -22.54
C ALA A 152 2.44 0.20 -21.57
N ASP A 153 2.05 0.94 -20.53
CA ASP A 153 2.95 1.47 -19.51
C ASP A 153 2.34 1.26 -18.12
N PHE A 154 2.74 0.16 -17.49
CA PHE A 154 2.22 -0.21 -16.19
C PHE A 154 2.66 0.76 -15.08
N ALA A 155 3.83 1.40 -15.22
CA ALA A 155 4.29 2.37 -14.22
C ALA A 155 3.43 3.64 -14.25
N GLU A 156 3.15 4.17 -15.45
CA GLU A 156 2.24 5.29 -15.64
C GLU A 156 0.82 4.95 -15.15
N GLU A 157 0.35 3.72 -15.40
CA GLU A 157 -0.94 3.25 -14.92
C GLU A 157 -1.04 3.24 -13.39
N LEU A 158 0.02 2.81 -12.68
CA LEU A 158 0.06 2.82 -11.22
C LEU A 158 0.14 4.26 -10.68
N ALA A 159 0.89 5.14 -11.33
CA ALA A 159 0.93 6.54 -10.96
C ALA A 159 -0.45 7.18 -11.10
N ASP A 160 -1.12 7.04 -12.25
CA ASP A 160 -2.47 7.57 -12.47
C ASP A 160 -3.51 6.93 -11.54
N LEU A 161 -3.36 5.64 -11.19
CA LEU A 161 -4.20 4.97 -10.20
C LEU A 161 -4.08 5.61 -8.82
N LEU A 162 -2.85 5.82 -8.36
CA LEU A 162 -2.63 6.45 -7.06
C LEU A 162 -3.16 7.88 -7.06
N GLU A 163 -2.86 8.68 -8.07
CA GLU A 163 -3.32 10.07 -8.15
C GLU A 163 -4.85 10.17 -8.23
N SER A 164 -5.50 9.27 -8.97
CA SER A 164 -6.98 9.20 -9.00
C SER A 164 -7.57 8.84 -7.64
N ALA A 165 -6.89 8.00 -6.86
CA ALA A 165 -7.31 7.68 -5.50
C ALA A 165 -7.09 8.86 -4.56
N LEU A 166 -5.93 9.50 -4.63
CA LEU A 166 -5.60 10.67 -3.83
C LEU A 166 -6.58 11.81 -4.06
N SER A 167 -7.05 12.03 -5.29
CA SER A 167 -8.05 13.07 -5.59
C SER A 167 -9.47 12.77 -5.07
N GLY A 168 -9.70 11.63 -4.39
CA GLY A 168 -11.02 11.23 -3.92
C GLY A 168 -11.97 10.74 -5.03
N ALA A 169 -11.45 10.46 -6.23
CA ALA A 169 -12.24 10.05 -7.39
C ALA A 169 -12.53 8.52 -7.42
N THR A 170 -12.34 7.81 -6.30
CA THR A 170 -12.49 6.33 -6.20
C THR A 170 -13.93 5.85 -6.15
N LYS A 171 -14.90 6.76 -6.02
CA LYS A 171 -16.35 6.44 -5.97
C LYS A 171 -16.86 5.53 -7.12
N PRO A 172 -16.47 5.72 -8.39
CA PRO A 172 -16.99 4.91 -9.50
C PRO A 172 -16.46 3.47 -9.55
N SER A 173 -15.29 3.19 -8.95
CA SER A 173 -14.65 1.87 -9.07
C SER A 173 -15.21 0.84 -8.09
N LEU A 174 -15.66 1.29 -6.91
CA LEU A 174 -16.38 0.47 -5.94
C LEU A 174 -17.82 0.18 -6.41
N GLU A 175 -18.53 1.21 -6.91
CA GLU A 175 -19.86 1.05 -7.49
C GLU A 175 -19.86 0.03 -8.64
N ALA A 176 -18.91 0.14 -9.59
CA ALA A 176 -18.80 -0.80 -10.70
C ALA A 176 -18.46 -2.24 -10.28
N ARG A 177 -17.73 -2.44 -9.16
CA ARG A 177 -17.43 -3.76 -8.62
C ARG A 177 -18.62 -4.36 -7.89
N VAL A 178 -19.37 -3.55 -7.14
CA VAL A 178 -20.62 -3.94 -6.50
C VAL A 178 -21.68 -4.27 -7.56
N GLU A 179 -21.84 -3.46 -8.60
CA GLU A 179 -22.73 -3.73 -9.73
C GLU A 179 -22.36 -5.06 -10.42
N ARG A 180 -21.08 -5.29 -10.69
CA ARG A 180 -20.60 -6.54 -11.28
C ARG A 180 -20.83 -7.77 -10.38
N MET A 181 -20.67 -7.64 -9.05
CA MET A 181 -20.98 -8.73 -8.10
C MET A 181 -22.48 -8.97 -7.97
N LEU A 182 -23.30 -7.92 -8.06
CA LEU A 182 -24.76 -8.00 -8.00
C LEU A 182 -25.39 -8.41 -9.34
N GLY A 183 -24.60 -8.50 -10.42
CA GLY A 183 -25.07 -8.85 -11.75
C GLY A 183 -26.01 -7.80 -12.36
N LEU A 184 -25.84 -6.53 -11.96
CA LEU A 184 -26.60 -5.37 -12.43
C LEU A 184 -25.96 -4.73 -13.67
#